data_AF-A0A7K4D587-F1
#
_entry.id   AF-A0A7K4D587-F1
#
_cell.length_a   1.000
_cell.length_b   1.000
_cell.length_c   1.000
_cell.angle_alpha   90.00
_cell.angle_beta   90.00
_cell.angle_gamma   90.00
#
_symmetry.space_group_name_H-M   'P 1'
#
loop_
_entity.id
_entity.type
_entity.pdbx_description
1 polymer ?
#
loop_
_entity_poly.entity_id
_entity_poly.type
_entity_poly.pdbx_seq_one_letter_code
_entity_poly.pdbx_strand_id
1 'polypeptide(L)'
;MTADNSKRDIKKRLTPLQFHVTQQCGTEPPFQNEFWNNKRPGIYVDVVSGEPLFSSLDKFDSGTGWPSFTRPIKDENVVNKVDNSYGMSRVEVRSREADSHLGHVFEDGPAPTGLRYCINSASLSFIPAENLEKEGYGEYSKLFAGETSGKVRESAKSSSEGDPKYELATFAAGCFWGVQSLFKQVKGVVETIVGYTGGTTPDPTYRQVCTGITGHAEAVQIKFDPSIVSYEELLSLFWRMHDPTTPNRQGPDVGTQYRSAIFYHSEEQRKAAEKSKEDFDRSGVYVNKATTQIVPASTFYAAEEYHQDYFEKQGRGACHGLRRI
;
A
#
# COMPACT_ATOMS: atom_id res chain seq x y z
N MET A 1 -26.37 -41.33 -5.07
CA MET A 1 -25.80 -40.72 -6.29
C MET A 1 -24.38 -40.30 -5.94
N THR A 2 -23.37 -40.89 -6.59
CA THR A 2 -22.01 -41.04 -6.05
C THR A 2 -21.15 -39.78 -6.29
N ALA A 3 -20.11 -39.60 -5.46
CA ALA A 3 -19.10 -38.53 -5.56
C ALA A 3 -18.42 -38.39 -6.94
N ASP A 4 -18.53 -39.42 -7.80
CA ASP A 4 -18.03 -39.41 -9.18
C ASP A 4 -18.85 -38.47 -10.10
N ASN A 5 -20.16 -38.33 -9.88
CA ASN A 5 -20.97 -37.35 -10.63
C ASN A 5 -20.63 -35.90 -10.23
N SER A 6 -20.41 -35.65 -8.93
CA SER A 6 -19.95 -34.36 -8.41
C SER A 6 -18.62 -33.94 -9.04
N LYS A 7 -17.63 -34.84 -9.12
CA LYS A 7 -16.32 -34.53 -9.72
C LYS A 7 -16.38 -34.31 -11.24
N ARG A 8 -17.24 -35.05 -11.96
CA ARG A 8 -17.45 -34.86 -13.41
C ARG A 8 -18.13 -33.54 -13.74
N ASP A 9 -19.08 -33.10 -12.90
CA ASP A 9 -19.76 -31.82 -13.10
C ASP A 9 -18.84 -30.63 -12.75
N ILE A 10 -17.98 -30.76 -11.73
CA ILE A 10 -16.94 -29.77 -11.42
C ILE A 10 -15.93 -29.66 -12.58
N LYS A 11 -15.49 -30.78 -13.16
CA LYS A 11 -14.55 -30.80 -14.29
C LYS A 11 -15.10 -30.14 -15.56
N LYS A 12 -16.42 -30.08 -15.73
CA LYS A 12 -17.06 -29.37 -16.85
C LYS A 12 -17.20 -27.87 -16.60
N ARG A 13 -17.26 -27.44 -15.34
CA ARG A 13 -17.43 -26.04 -14.93
C ARG A 13 -16.09 -25.31 -14.79
N LEU A 14 -15.05 -25.99 -14.32
CA LEU A 14 -13.73 -25.42 -14.08
C LEU A 14 -12.86 -25.48 -15.33
N THR A 15 -11.97 -24.49 -15.49
CA THR A 15 -10.88 -24.60 -16.46
C THR A 15 -9.90 -25.71 -16.07
N PRO A 16 -9.07 -26.23 -16.99
CA PRO A 16 -8.07 -27.24 -16.66
C PRO A 16 -7.13 -26.81 -15.51
N LEU A 17 -6.74 -25.54 -15.47
CA LEU A 17 -5.89 -25.00 -14.40
C LEU A 17 -6.62 -24.93 -13.07
N GLN A 18 -7.86 -24.43 -13.05
CA GLN A 18 -8.68 -24.37 -11.83
C GLN A 18 -8.93 -25.77 -11.26
N PHE A 19 -9.21 -26.76 -12.10
CA PHE A 19 -9.37 -28.15 -11.67
C PHE A 19 -8.05 -28.72 -11.12
N HIS A 20 -6.93 -28.47 -11.81
CA HIS A 20 -5.61 -28.93 -11.37
C HIS A 20 -5.24 -28.35 -10.00
N VAL A 21 -5.44 -27.05 -9.80
CA VAL A 21 -5.17 -26.39 -8.52
C VAL A 21 -6.12 -26.90 -7.44
N THR A 22 -7.43 -26.73 -7.60
CA THR A 22 -8.40 -27.00 -6.52
C THR A 22 -8.54 -28.48 -6.17
N GLN A 23 -8.53 -29.38 -7.16
CA GLN A 23 -8.85 -30.81 -6.97
C GLN A 23 -7.64 -31.72 -6.95
N GLN A 24 -6.49 -31.27 -7.47
CA GLN A 24 -5.25 -32.06 -7.54
C GLN A 24 -4.09 -31.45 -6.75
N CYS A 25 -4.37 -30.42 -5.93
CA CYS A 25 -3.39 -29.70 -5.11
C CYS A 25 -2.22 -29.14 -5.95
N GLY A 26 -2.50 -28.74 -7.19
CA GLY A 26 -1.55 -28.08 -8.05
C GLY A 26 -1.26 -26.64 -7.62
N THR A 27 -0.23 -26.04 -8.20
CA THR A 27 0.13 -24.63 -7.98
C THR A 27 0.23 -23.93 -9.33
N GLU A 28 -0.42 -22.78 -9.47
CA GLU A 28 -0.30 -21.97 -10.69
C GLU A 28 1.04 -21.22 -10.75
N PRO A 29 1.50 -20.75 -11.92
CA PRO A 29 2.76 -20.01 -12.01
C PRO A 29 2.69 -18.62 -11.32
N PRO A 30 3.78 -18.17 -10.66
CA PRO A 30 3.85 -16.83 -10.08
C PRO A 30 3.87 -15.76 -11.16
N PHE A 31 3.29 -14.59 -10.86
CA PHE A 31 3.19 -13.41 -11.73
C PHE A 31 2.44 -13.61 -13.06
N GLN A 32 1.95 -14.83 -13.32
CA GLN A 32 1.18 -15.19 -14.51
C GLN A 32 -0.18 -15.75 -14.09
N ASN A 33 -0.87 -15.02 -13.22
CA ASN A 33 -2.19 -15.38 -12.73
C ASN A 33 -3.08 -14.14 -12.63
N GLU A 34 -4.37 -14.33 -12.36
CA GLU A 34 -5.36 -13.28 -12.51
C GLU A 34 -5.34 -12.26 -11.37
N PHE A 35 -5.02 -12.71 -10.14
CA PHE A 35 -5.26 -11.89 -8.95
C PHE A 35 -4.01 -11.45 -8.19
N TRP A 36 -2.80 -11.82 -8.60
CA TRP A 36 -1.57 -11.37 -7.92
C TRP A 36 -1.52 -9.84 -7.79
N ASN A 37 -1.80 -9.09 -8.87
CA ASN A 37 -1.79 -7.63 -8.89
C ASN A 37 -3.18 -6.98 -8.78
N ASN A 38 -4.25 -7.75 -8.56
CA ASN A 38 -5.57 -7.17 -8.40
C ASN A 38 -5.62 -6.33 -7.11
N LYS A 39 -6.05 -5.07 -7.23
CA LYS A 39 -6.23 -4.07 -6.16
C LYS A 39 -7.66 -3.54 -6.05
N ARG A 40 -8.60 -4.11 -6.81
CA ARG A 40 -10.00 -3.67 -6.77
C ARG A 40 -10.63 -4.02 -5.41
N PRO A 41 -11.51 -3.16 -4.87
CA PRO A 41 -12.24 -3.47 -3.66
C PRO A 41 -13.26 -4.59 -3.92
N GLY A 42 -13.29 -5.58 -3.04
CA GLY A 42 -14.19 -6.73 -3.16
C GLY A 42 -13.72 -7.93 -2.37
N ILE A 43 -14.40 -9.06 -2.56
CA ILE A 43 -14.08 -10.31 -1.89
C ILE A 43 -13.63 -11.37 -2.91
N TYR A 44 -12.83 -12.31 -2.42
CA TYR A 44 -12.42 -13.51 -3.13
C TYR A 44 -13.18 -14.69 -2.55
N VAL A 45 -13.88 -15.40 -3.43
CA VAL A 45 -14.71 -16.56 -3.11
C VAL A 45 -14.08 -17.82 -3.72
N ASP A 46 -14.38 -18.98 -3.15
CA ASP A 46 -13.98 -20.26 -3.76
C ASP A 46 -14.65 -20.39 -5.14
N VAL A 47 -13.84 -20.68 -6.17
CA VAL A 47 -14.34 -20.89 -7.54
C VAL A 47 -15.29 -22.09 -7.64
N VAL A 48 -15.25 -23.03 -6.69
CA VAL A 48 -16.09 -24.24 -6.68
C VAL A 48 -17.42 -24.01 -5.98
N SER A 49 -17.41 -23.62 -4.70
CA SER A 49 -18.63 -23.44 -3.88
C SER A 49 -19.21 -22.02 -3.93
N GLY A 50 -18.39 -21.00 -4.19
CA GLY A 50 -18.75 -19.60 -3.93
C GLY A 50 -18.59 -19.19 -2.46
N GLU A 51 -18.01 -20.04 -1.61
CA GLU A 51 -17.77 -19.69 -0.21
C GLU A 51 -16.84 -18.47 -0.11
N PRO A 52 -17.16 -17.44 0.70
CA PRO A 52 -16.31 -16.26 0.83
C PRO A 52 -15.06 -16.57 1.65
N LEU A 53 -13.88 -16.38 1.05
CA LEU A 53 -12.60 -16.79 1.66
C LEU A 53 -11.78 -15.61 2.15
N PHE A 54 -11.53 -14.62 1.28
CA PHE A 54 -10.60 -13.52 1.57
C PHE A 54 -11.16 -12.16 1.13
N SER A 55 -10.77 -11.10 1.82
CA SER A 55 -11.13 -9.72 1.48
C SER A 55 -9.96 -9.04 0.78
N SER A 56 -10.24 -8.15 -0.18
CA SER A 56 -9.21 -7.27 -0.75
C SER A 56 -8.58 -6.35 0.31
N LEU A 57 -9.25 -6.09 1.42
CA LEU A 57 -8.74 -5.28 2.54
C LEU A 57 -7.58 -5.94 3.28
N ASP A 58 -7.56 -7.28 3.30
CA ASP A 58 -6.52 -8.07 3.94
C ASP A 58 -5.48 -8.55 2.92
N LYS A 59 -5.64 -8.19 1.64
CA LYS A 59 -4.71 -8.52 0.58
C LYS A 59 -3.50 -7.61 0.62
N PHE A 60 -2.31 -8.19 0.55
CA PHE A 60 -1.05 -7.45 0.49
C PHE A 60 -0.13 -8.01 -0.60
N ASP A 61 0.89 -7.24 -0.96
CA ASP A 61 1.93 -7.72 -1.86
C ASP A 61 3.05 -8.39 -1.06
N SER A 62 3.22 -9.70 -1.26
CA SER A 62 4.28 -10.48 -0.63
C SER A 62 5.53 -10.61 -1.51
N GLY A 63 5.51 -10.10 -2.74
CA GLY A 63 6.57 -10.29 -3.72
C GLY A 63 6.70 -11.73 -4.26
N THR A 64 5.80 -12.64 -3.87
CA THR A 64 5.84 -14.05 -4.30
C THR A 64 5.24 -14.29 -5.68
N GLY A 65 4.43 -13.35 -6.17
CA GLY A 65 3.72 -13.49 -7.44
C GLY A 65 2.38 -14.23 -7.35
N TRP A 66 1.89 -14.52 -6.15
CA TRP A 66 0.52 -15.02 -5.89
C TRP A 66 -0.26 -14.04 -5.01
N PRO A 67 -1.60 -13.97 -5.12
CA PRO A 67 -2.39 -13.19 -4.18
C PRO A 67 -2.14 -13.66 -2.75
N SER A 68 -1.78 -12.71 -1.89
CA SER A 68 -1.39 -12.97 -0.51
C SER A 68 -2.29 -12.19 0.44
N PHE A 69 -2.73 -12.84 1.51
CA PHE A 69 -3.65 -12.25 2.49
C PHE A 69 -3.14 -12.44 3.91
N THR A 70 -3.45 -11.51 4.80
CA THR A 70 -3.04 -11.57 6.21
C THR A 70 -3.95 -12.46 7.06
N ARG A 71 -5.20 -12.65 6.63
CA ARG A 71 -6.23 -13.48 7.26
C ARG A 71 -7.39 -13.79 6.31
N PRO A 72 -8.17 -14.85 6.54
CA PRO A 72 -9.46 -15.06 5.88
C PRO A 72 -10.53 -14.07 6.38
N ILE A 73 -11.63 -13.93 5.62
CA ILE A 73 -12.79 -13.13 6.02
C ILE A 73 -13.43 -13.69 7.30
N LYS A 74 -13.52 -15.02 7.38
CA LYS A 74 -13.98 -15.79 8.53
C LYS A 74 -13.05 -16.98 8.70
N ASP A 75 -12.46 -17.14 9.89
CA ASP A 75 -11.54 -18.26 10.17
C ASP A 75 -12.21 -19.62 9.97
N GLU A 76 -13.53 -19.70 10.17
CA GLU A 76 -14.30 -20.93 10.01
C GLU A 76 -14.48 -21.39 8.57
N ASN A 77 -14.25 -20.52 7.57
CA ASN A 77 -14.41 -20.86 6.14
C ASN A 77 -13.17 -21.53 5.55
N VAL A 78 -12.09 -21.61 6.33
CA VAL A 78 -10.80 -22.14 5.90
C VAL A 78 -10.35 -23.26 6.84
N VAL A 79 -9.82 -24.34 6.26
CA VAL A 79 -9.27 -25.47 6.99
C VAL A 79 -7.77 -25.54 6.76
N ASN A 80 -7.01 -25.48 7.85
CA ASN A 80 -5.57 -25.63 7.85
C ASN A 80 -5.20 -27.10 8.04
N LYS A 81 -4.39 -27.65 7.13
CA LYS A 81 -3.96 -29.04 7.15
C LYS A 81 -2.44 -29.12 7.03
N VAL A 82 -1.81 -29.96 7.85
CA VAL A 82 -0.36 -30.19 7.73
C VAL A 82 -0.06 -30.93 6.43
N ASP A 83 0.81 -30.34 5.62
CA ASP A 83 1.33 -30.87 4.36
C ASP A 83 2.83 -31.17 4.51
N ASN A 84 3.16 -32.46 4.47
CA ASN A 84 4.55 -32.96 4.56
C ASN A 84 5.10 -33.40 3.19
N SER A 85 4.42 -33.03 2.10
CA SER A 85 4.81 -33.43 0.75
C SER A 85 6.14 -32.80 0.34
N TYR A 86 6.86 -33.46 -0.58
CA TYR A 86 8.15 -32.99 -1.10
C TYR A 86 9.23 -32.72 -0.03
N GLY A 87 9.13 -33.35 1.15
CA GLY A 87 10.11 -33.23 2.22
C GLY A 87 10.09 -31.87 2.95
N MET A 88 9.03 -31.07 2.75
CA MET A 88 8.82 -29.79 3.43
C MET A 88 7.60 -29.91 4.34
N SER A 89 7.69 -29.34 5.55
CA SER A 89 6.53 -29.20 6.46
C SER A 89 5.90 -27.84 6.24
N ARG A 90 4.72 -27.82 5.60
CA ARG A 90 3.92 -26.61 5.33
C ARG A 90 2.50 -26.79 5.87
N VAL A 91 1.76 -25.70 5.98
CA VAL A 91 0.34 -25.74 6.34
C VAL A 91 -0.47 -25.41 5.09
N GLU A 92 -1.10 -26.43 4.52
CA GLU A 92 -2.05 -26.32 3.42
C GLU A 92 -3.32 -25.62 3.88
N VAL A 93 -3.84 -24.74 3.04
CA VAL A 93 -5.06 -23.97 3.23
C VAL A 93 -6.12 -24.52 2.26
N ARG A 94 -7.26 -24.97 2.79
CA ARG A 94 -8.38 -25.52 2.00
C ARG A 94 -9.68 -24.79 2.31
N SER A 95 -10.58 -24.66 1.33
CA SER A 95 -11.95 -24.17 1.60
C SER A 95 -12.73 -25.23 2.39
N ARG A 96 -13.61 -24.79 3.29
CA ARG A 96 -14.34 -25.71 4.14
C ARG A 96 -15.48 -26.40 3.40
N GLU A 97 -16.20 -25.68 2.55
CA GLU A 97 -17.40 -26.22 1.89
C GLU A 97 -17.07 -27.18 0.75
N ALA A 98 -16.09 -26.84 -0.09
CA ALA A 98 -15.76 -27.64 -1.28
C ALA A 98 -14.51 -28.50 -1.13
N ASP A 99 -13.78 -28.37 -0.02
CA ASP A 99 -12.46 -28.99 0.16
C ASP A 99 -11.51 -28.63 -1.01
N SER A 100 -11.58 -27.39 -1.51
CA SER A 100 -10.72 -26.91 -2.59
C SER A 100 -9.33 -26.61 -2.03
N HIS A 101 -8.27 -27.10 -2.68
CA HIS A 101 -6.91 -26.62 -2.38
C HIS A 101 -6.78 -25.15 -2.80
N LEU A 102 -6.46 -24.30 -1.83
CA LEU A 102 -6.30 -22.86 -2.04
C LEU A 102 -4.82 -22.49 -2.15
N GLY A 103 -3.99 -23.03 -1.26
CA GLY A 103 -2.56 -22.75 -1.21
C GLY A 103 -1.97 -23.11 0.15
N HIS A 104 -1.13 -22.23 0.69
CA HIS A 104 -0.44 -22.46 1.96
C HIS A 104 -0.40 -21.20 2.81
N VAL A 105 -0.38 -21.39 4.13
CA VAL A 105 -0.16 -20.33 5.11
C VAL A 105 1.23 -20.44 5.71
N PHE A 106 1.86 -19.28 5.89
CA PHE A 106 3.22 -19.13 6.41
C PHE A 106 3.24 -18.11 7.55
N GLU A 107 4.17 -18.26 8.49
CA GLU A 107 4.36 -17.35 9.64
C GLU A 107 5.31 -16.18 9.33
N ASP A 108 5.50 -15.87 8.05
CA ASP A 108 6.35 -14.77 7.55
C ASP A 108 5.52 -13.61 6.99
N GLY A 109 4.26 -13.48 7.42
CA GLY A 109 3.38 -12.41 7.02
C GLY A 109 3.58 -11.12 7.81
N PRO A 110 2.96 -10.02 7.36
CA PRO A 110 3.04 -8.74 8.06
C PRO A 110 2.27 -8.78 9.40
N ALA A 111 2.67 -7.91 10.31
CA ALA A 111 1.88 -7.61 11.50
C ALA A 111 0.47 -7.08 11.10
N PRO A 112 -0.57 -7.26 11.94
CA PRO A 112 -0.53 -7.82 13.29
C PRO A 112 -0.64 -9.34 13.36
N THR A 113 -1.09 -10.01 12.30
CA THR A 113 -1.30 -11.46 12.33
C THR A 113 0.01 -12.24 12.25
N GLY A 114 1.01 -11.70 11.56
CA GLY A 114 2.24 -12.43 11.24
C GLY A 114 2.03 -13.56 10.24
N LEU A 115 0.81 -13.69 9.70
CA LEU A 115 0.43 -14.78 8.80
C LEU A 115 0.36 -14.29 7.37
N ARG A 116 0.85 -15.12 6.45
CA ARG A 116 0.75 -14.94 5.01
C ARG A 116 0.04 -16.13 4.40
N TYR A 117 -1.22 -15.93 4.05
CA TYR A 117 -1.99 -16.85 3.23
C TYR A 117 -1.62 -16.62 1.78
N CYS A 118 -0.78 -17.48 1.21
CA CYS A 118 -0.36 -17.44 -0.18
C CYS A 118 -1.27 -18.35 -1.00
N ILE A 119 -2.14 -17.77 -1.81
CA ILE A 119 -3.27 -18.48 -2.41
C ILE A 119 -3.16 -18.48 -3.93
N ASN A 120 -3.62 -19.53 -4.58
CA ASN A 120 -3.70 -19.61 -6.03
C ASN A 120 -4.93 -18.83 -6.53
N SER A 121 -4.75 -17.90 -7.46
CA SER A 121 -5.84 -17.21 -8.16
C SER A 121 -6.77 -18.19 -8.85
N ALA A 122 -6.27 -19.28 -9.42
CA ALA A 122 -7.08 -20.35 -10.01
C ALA A 122 -7.97 -21.11 -9.01
N SER A 123 -7.82 -20.88 -7.70
CA SER A 123 -8.78 -21.38 -6.69
C SER A 123 -9.86 -20.36 -6.33
N LEU A 124 -9.73 -19.12 -6.83
CA LEU A 124 -10.56 -17.99 -6.44
C LEU A 124 -11.42 -17.49 -7.60
N SER A 125 -12.52 -16.85 -7.25
CA SER A 125 -13.24 -15.90 -8.09
C SER A 125 -13.36 -14.57 -7.35
N PHE A 126 -13.35 -13.45 -8.06
CA PHE A 126 -13.41 -12.12 -7.45
C PHE A 126 -14.77 -11.48 -7.65
N ILE A 127 -15.41 -11.07 -6.55
CA ILE A 127 -16.67 -10.32 -6.56
C ILE A 127 -16.38 -8.87 -6.16
N PRO A 128 -16.46 -7.91 -7.09
CA PRO A 128 -16.25 -6.50 -6.79
C PRO A 128 -17.23 -5.99 -5.74
N ALA A 129 -16.79 -5.04 -4.91
CA ALA A 129 -17.60 -4.46 -3.83
C ALA A 129 -18.94 -3.91 -4.34
N GLU A 130 -18.95 -3.28 -5.51
CA GLU A 130 -20.14 -2.74 -6.18
C GLU A 130 -21.18 -3.81 -6.57
N ASN A 131 -20.79 -5.08 -6.64
CA ASN A 131 -21.65 -6.19 -7.06
C ASN A 131 -22.03 -7.13 -5.90
N LEU A 132 -21.54 -6.90 -4.67
CA LEU A 132 -21.74 -7.82 -3.54
C LEU A 132 -23.22 -8.10 -3.26
N GLU A 133 -24.08 -7.08 -3.26
CA GLU A 133 -25.51 -7.28 -3.02
C GLU A 133 -26.18 -8.11 -4.12
N LYS A 134 -25.84 -7.82 -5.38
CA LYS A 134 -26.42 -8.49 -6.54
C LYS A 134 -26.02 -9.97 -6.61
N GLU A 135 -24.80 -10.28 -6.24
CA GLU A 135 -24.23 -11.64 -6.30
C GLU A 135 -24.50 -12.46 -5.02
N GLY A 136 -25.29 -11.94 -4.07
CA GLY A 136 -25.72 -12.67 -2.87
C GLY A 136 -24.80 -12.54 -1.64
N TYR A 137 -23.80 -11.66 -1.71
CA TYR A 137 -22.78 -11.41 -0.68
C TYR A 137 -23.02 -10.10 0.11
N GLY A 138 -24.27 -9.62 0.15
CA GLY A 138 -24.62 -8.31 0.72
C GLY A 138 -24.22 -8.11 2.19
N GLU A 139 -24.04 -9.19 2.97
CA GLU A 139 -23.52 -9.11 4.34
C GLU A 139 -22.11 -8.47 4.39
N TYR A 140 -21.31 -8.65 3.34
CA TYR A 140 -19.93 -8.16 3.25
C TYR A 140 -19.84 -6.74 2.66
N SER A 141 -20.92 -6.18 2.10
CA SER A 141 -20.93 -4.81 1.57
C SER A 141 -20.50 -3.78 2.62
N LYS A 142 -20.79 -4.05 3.90
CA LYS A 142 -20.41 -3.19 5.03
C LYS A 142 -18.90 -3.06 5.21
N LEU A 143 -18.12 -4.07 4.80
CA LEU A 143 -16.66 -4.01 4.83
C LEU A 143 -16.12 -2.89 3.93
N PHE A 144 -16.87 -2.55 2.87
CA PHE A 144 -16.47 -1.61 1.83
C PHE A 144 -17.32 -0.32 1.81
N ALA A 145 -18.14 -0.10 2.84
CA ALA A 145 -19.02 1.06 2.93
C ALA A 145 -18.26 2.41 2.98
N GLY A 146 -16.97 2.39 3.32
CA GLY A 146 -16.08 3.57 3.24
C GLY A 146 -15.45 3.79 1.87
N GLU A 147 -15.38 2.78 1.00
CA GLU A 147 -14.72 2.84 -0.32
C GLU A 147 -15.70 3.02 -1.49
N THR A 148 -16.97 2.65 -1.28
CA THR A 148 -18.05 2.78 -2.29
C THR A 148 -18.52 4.23 -2.51
N SER A 149 -18.07 5.18 -1.68
CA SER A 149 -18.23 6.62 -1.91
C SER A 149 -17.36 7.16 -3.07
N GLY A 150 -16.45 6.36 -3.63
CA GLY A 150 -15.40 6.83 -4.54
C GLY A 150 -15.74 6.92 -6.03
N LYS A 151 -16.81 6.28 -6.54
CA LYS A 151 -17.10 6.29 -8.00
C LYS A 151 -18.58 6.19 -8.38
N VAL A 152 -19.34 7.25 -8.15
CA VAL A 152 -20.21 7.85 -9.20
C VAL A 152 -20.28 9.34 -8.93
N ARG A 153 -19.63 10.15 -9.78
CA ARG A 153 -20.10 11.48 -10.26
C ARG A 153 -18.97 12.15 -11.03
N GLU A 154 -18.91 11.85 -12.31
CA GLU A 154 -18.57 12.90 -13.26
C GLU A 154 -19.86 13.68 -13.54
N SER A 155 -19.79 14.99 -13.34
CA SER A 155 -20.73 16.03 -13.78
C SER A 155 -22.17 15.98 -13.26
N ALA A 156 -22.37 16.52 -12.06
CA ALA A 156 -23.44 17.49 -11.82
C ALA A 156 -23.15 18.29 -10.53
N LYS A 157 -23.08 19.61 -10.69
CA LYS A 157 -23.01 20.64 -9.64
C LYS A 157 -23.92 20.32 -8.44
N SER A 158 -23.40 20.49 -7.24
CA SER A 158 -23.96 21.41 -6.24
C SER A 158 -23.07 21.41 -5.00
N SER A 159 -22.57 22.60 -4.70
CA SER A 159 -22.01 23.05 -3.44
C SER A 159 -22.86 22.67 -2.22
N SER A 160 -22.22 22.22 -1.16
CA SER A 160 -22.66 22.43 0.22
C SER A 160 -21.43 22.76 1.08
N GLU A 161 -21.45 23.95 1.66
CA GLU A 161 -20.47 24.45 2.63
C GLU A 161 -20.45 23.52 3.85
N GLY A 162 -19.27 22.98 4.20
CA GLY A 162 -19.07 22.28 5.47
C GLY A 162 -17.99 21.20 5.47
N ASP A 163 -17.66 20.59 4.33
CA ASP A 163 -16.60 19.58 4.30
C ASP A 163 -15.21 20.25 4.23
N PRO A 164 -14.27 19.91 5.13
CA PRO A 164 -12.90 20.38 5.04
C PRO A 164 -12.29 19.89 3.72
N LYS A 165 -11.95 20.84 2.85
CA LYS A 165 -11.27 20.55 1.59
C LYS A 165 -9.82 20.22 1.89
N TYR A 166 -9.51 18.94 2.05
CA TYR A 166 -8.14 18.49 2.27
C TYR A 166 -7.25 18.76 1.06
N GLU A 167 -5.98 19.03 1.33
CA GLU A 167 -4.93 19.21 0.32
C GLU A 167 -3.83 18.16 0.50
N LEU A 168 -3.08 17.93 -0.58
CA LEU A 168 -1.91 17.04 -0.58
C LEU A 168 -0.62 17.85 -0.59
N ALA A 169 0.36 17.43 0.19
CA ALA A 169 1.73 17.90 0.13
C ALA A 169 2.68 16.71 -0.01
N THR A 170 3.82 16.87 -0.69
CA THR A 170 4.80 15.78 -0.82
C THR A 170 6.22 16.28 -0.70
N PHE A 171 6.95 15.72 0.26
CA PHE A 171 8.31 16.16 0.63
C PHE A 171 9.27 14.98 0.71
N ALA A 172 10.51 15.19 0.25
CA ALA A 172 11.64 14.29 0.45
C ALA A 172 12.73 15.03 1.23
N ALA A 173 13.15 14.47 2.35
CA ALA A 173 14.05 15.14 3.30
C ALA A 173 15.12 14.20 3.88
N GLY A 174 15.36 13.04 3.25
CA GLY A 174 16.23 11.98 3.76
C GLY A 174 15.43 10.71 4.04
N CYS A 175 15.88 9.91 5.02
CA CYS A 175 15.15 8.71 5.45
C CYS A 175 13.70 9.06 5.83
N PHE A 176 12.75 8.54 5.05
CA PHE A 176 11.33 8.90 5.17
C PHE A 176 10.67 8.53 6.51
N TRP A 177 11.26 7.65 7.32
CA TRP A 177 10.72 7.25 8.62
C TRP A 177 10.74 8.42 9.61
N GLY A 178 11.84 9.17 9.63
CA GLY A 178 11.96 10.35 10.49
C GLY A 178 11.03 11.47 10.03
N VAL A 179 10.96 11.65 8.70
CA VAL A 179 10.11 12.64 8.06
C VAL A 179 8.62 12.37 8.36
N GLN A 180 8.15 11.13 8.18
CA GLN A 180 6.77 10.73 8.45
C GLN A 180 6.41 10.96 9.92
N SER A 181 7.27 10.53 10.84
CA SER A 181 7.05 10.68 12.27
C SER A 181 6.90 12.13 12.71
N LEU A 182 7.63 13.05 12.08
CA LEU A 182 7.53 14.49 12.38
C LEU A 182 6.24 15.11 11.82
N PHE A 183 5.89 14.82 10.56
CA PHE A 183 4.67 15.37 9.97
C PHE A 183 3.40 14.83 10.61
N LYS A 184 3.40 13.56 11.04
CA LYS A 184 2.25 12.93 11.69
C LYS A 184 1.88 13.59 13.03
N GLN A 185 2.83 14.27 13.70
CA GLN A 185 2.59 14.99 14.94
C GLN A 185 1.97 16.38 14.73
N VAL A 186 1.87 16.86 13.49
CA VAL A 186 1.34 18.19 13.18
C VAL A 186 -0.18 18.18 13.27
N LYS A 187 -0.73 19.02 14.14
CA LYS A 187 -2.19 19.21 14.22
C LYS A 187 -2.70 19.72 12.87
N GLY A 188 -3.71 19.04 12.30
CA GLY A 188 -4.25 19.35 10.97
C GLY A 188 -3.72 18.44 9.87
N VAL A 189 -2.66 17.66 10.12
CA VAL A 189 -2.31 16.52 9.27
C VAL A 189 -3.26 15.36 9.59
N VAL A 190 -3.87 14.82 8.53
CA VAL A 190 -4.88 13.77 8.60
C VAL A 190 -4.28 12.41 8.30
N GLU A 191 -3.33 12.36 7.37
CA GLU A 191 -2.72 11.13 6.89
C GLU A 191 -1.30 11.39 6.40
N THR A 192 -0.39 10.44 6.64
CA THR A 192 0.97 10.46 6.10
C THR A 192 1.32 9.08 5.54
N ILE A 193 1.77 9.05 4.30
CA ILE A 193 2.18 7.82 3.61
C ILE A 193 3.63 7.99 3.17
N VAL A 194 4.52 7.06 3.53
CA VAL A 194 5.88 7.02 3.00
C VAL A 194 5.92 6.30 1.66
N GLY A 195 6.82 6.70 0.78
CA GLY A 195 6.87 6.16 -0.57
C GLY A 195 8.01 6.68 -1.43
N TYR A 196 7.89 6.40 -2.72
CA TYR A 196 8.88 6.68 -3.74
C TYR A 196 8.28 7.54 -4.83
N THR A 197 8.93 8.64 -5.20
CA THR A 197 8.49 9.49 -6.30
C THR A 197 9.64 10.27 -6.93
N GLY A 198 9.39 10.95 -8.06
CA GLY A 198 10.38 11.75 -8.77
C GLY A 198 11.42 10.94 -9.58
N GLY A 199 11.26 9.63 -9.68
CA GLY A 199 12.06 8.74 -10.53
C GLY A 199 11.31 8.26 -11.78
N THR A 200 11.92 7.30 -12.49
CA THR A 200 11.43 6.79 -13.79
C THR A 200 10.93 5.35 -13.76
N THR A 201 11.32 4.57 -12.74
CA THR A 201 10.92 3.16 -12.62
C THR A 201 9.48 3.05 -12.11
N PRO A 202 8.54 2.41 -12.83
CA PRO A 202 7.20 2.16 -12.31
C PRO A 202 7.22 1.09 -11.21
N ASP A 203 6.32 1.21 -10.24
CA ASP A 203 6.12 0.27 -9.11
C ASP A 203 7.45 -0.18 -8.45
N PRO A 204 8.31 0.77 -8.02
CA PRO A 204 9.62 0.43 -7.48
C PRO A 204 9.50 -0.21 -6.09
N THR A 205 10.29 -1.26 -5.85
CA THR A 205 10.50 -1.81 -4.50
C THR A 205 11.58 -1.02 -3.75
N TYR A 206 11.57 -1.07 -2.42
CA TYR A 206 12.64 -0.48 -1.60
C TYR A 206 14.03 -0.89 -2.07
N ARG A 207 14.21 -2.19 -2.34
CA ARG A 207 15.49 -2.76 -2.80
C ARG A 207 15.97 -2.14 -4.11
N GLN A 208 15.06 -1.88 -5.05
CA GLN A 208 15.39 -1.21 -6.30
C GLN A 208 15.75 0.26 -6.04
N VAL A 209 15.02 0.96 -5.18
CA VAL A 209 15.32 2.36 -4.82
C VAL A 209 16.69 2.49 -4.15
N CYS A 210 17.07 1.55 -3.28
CA CYS A 210 18.40 1.53 -2.64
C CYS A 210 19.55 1.42 -3.64
N THR A 211 19.34 0.94 -4.87
CA THR A 211 20.38 0.93 -5.90
C THR A 211 20.75 2.32 -6.42
N GLY A 212 19.85 3.31 -6.21
CA GLY A 212 19.98 4.66 -6.76
C GLY A 212 19.66 4.78 -8.26
N ILE A 213 19.43 3.67 -8.97
CA ILE A 213 19.23 3.64 -10.43
C ILE A 213 17.82 4.08 -10.82
N THR A 214 16.83 3.92 -9.93
CA THR A 214 15.42 4.22 -10.23
C THR A 214 15.14 5.72 -10.38
N GLY A 215 16.03 6.57 -9.86
CA GLY A 215 15.86 8.02 -9.79
C GLY A 215 14.85 8.49 -8.73
N HIS A 216 14.17 7.57 -8.04
CA HIS A 216 13.18 7.95 -7.02
C HIS A 216 13.85 8.58 -5.80
N ALA A 217 13.14 9.49 -5.15
CA ALA A 217 13.40 9.95 -3.79
C ALA A 217 12.52 9.16 -2.82
N GLU A 218 13.04 8.88 -1.63
CA GLU A 218 12.21 8.60 -0.46
C GLU A 218 11.46 9.87 -0.09
N ALA A 219 10.13 9.78 -0.09
CA ALA A 219 9.24 10.91 0.13
C ALA A 219 8.09 10.53 1.07
N VAL A 220 7.45 11.55 1.62
CA VAL A 220 6.22 11.44 2.41
C VAL A 220 5.14 12.23 1.70
N GLN A 221 4.04 11.57 1.36
CA GLN A 221 2.80 12.21 0.92
C GLN A 221 1.92 12.46 2.14
N ILE A 222 1.44 13.68 2.27
CA ILE A 222 0.73 14.19 3.43
C ILE A 222 -0.63 14.69 2.95
N LYS A 223 -1.69 14.23 3.61
CA LYS A 223 -3.02 14.82 3.49
C LYS A 223 -3.27 15.72 4.69
N PHE A 224 -3.58 16.98 4.46
CA PHE A 224 -3.78 17.96 5.54
C PHE A 224 -5.03 18.80 5.33
N ASP A 225 -5.55 19.33 6.43
CA ASP A 225 -6.64 20.29 6.46
C ASP A 225 -6.08 21.72 6.43
N PRO A 226 -6.21 22.46 5.30
CA PRO A 226 -5.70 23.82 5.16
C PRO A 226 -6.38 24.82 6.11
N SER A 227 -7.51 24.47 6.73
CA SER A 227 -8.15 25.30 7.76
C SER A 227 -7.50 25.19 9.14
N ILE A 228 -6.69 24.14 9.36
CA ILE A 228 -6.00 23.87 10.63
C ILE A 228 -4.49 24.09 10.52
N VAL A 229 -3.87 23.70 9.39
CA VAL A 229 -2.45 23.89 9.13
C VAL A 229 -2.23 24.35 7.69
N SER A 230 -1.45 25.41 7.52
CA SER A 230 -1.09 25.94 6.20
C SER A 230 0.04 25.15 5.53
N TYR A 231 0.12 25.24 4.21
CA TYR A 231 1.25 24.66 3.47
C TYR A 231 2.59 25.32 3.87
N GLU A 232 2.59 26.61 4.20
CA GLU A 232 3.74 27.35 4.71
C GLU A 232 4.24 26.82 6.05
N GLU A 233 3.34 26.38 6.94
CA GLU A 233 3.72 25.73 8.20
C GLU A 233 4.37 24.36 7.95
N LEU A 234 3.86 23.59 6.99
CA LEU A 234 4.48 22.34 6.57
C LEU A 234 5.87 22.58 5.95
N LEU A 235 6.02 23.62 5.12
CA LEU A 235 7.32 24.05 4.59
C LEU A 235 8.29 24.47 5.71
N SER A 236 7.81 25.23 6.69
CA SER A 236 8.63 25.63 7.85
C SER A 236 9.16 24.41 8.59
N LEU A 237 8.30 23.39 8.81
CA LEU A 237 8.72 22.14 9.43
C LEU A 237 9.72 21.36 8.54
N PHE A 238 9.47 21.32 7.22
CA PHE A 238 10.36 20.70 6.23
C PHE A 238 11.78 21.28 6.32
N TRP A 239 11.93 22.60 6.33
CA TRP A 239 13.25 23.23 6.44
C TRP A 239 13.93 22.88 7.77
N ARG A 240 13.17 22.79 8.87
CA ARG A 240 13.68 22.55 10.24
C ARG A 240 14.10 21.11 10.52
N MET A 241 13.57 20.14 9.79
CA MET A 241 13.76 18.72 10.11
C MET A 241 15.01 18.10 9.50
N HIS A 242 15.66 18.75 8.53
CA HIS A 242 16.72 18.13 7.74
C HIS A 242 17.79 19.16 7.33
N ASP A 243 18.93 18.68 6.82
CA ASP A 243 19.93 19.54 6.16
C ASP A 243 19.61 19.61 4.65
N PRO A 244 19.13 20.75 4.12
CA PRO A 244 18.83 20.88 2.69
C PRO A 244 20.06 21.23 1.86
N THR A 245 21.23 21.45 2.47
CA THR A 245 22.44 21.91 1.77
C THR A 245 23.32 20.76 1.27
N THR A 246 23.00 19.53 1.65
CA THR A 246 23.74 18.32 1.28
C THR A 246 23.11 17.65 0.05
N PRO A 247 23.72 17.74 -1.14
CA PRO A 247 23.16 17.11 -2.34
C PRO A 247 23.21 15.58 -2.21
N ASN A 248 22.07 14.92 -2.47
CA ASN A 248 21.94 13.45 -2.49
C ASN A 248 22.46 12.76 -1.21
N ARG A 249 22.22 13.39 -0.06
CA ARG A 249 22.61 12.86 1.25
C ARG A 249 21.76 13.49 2.34
N GLN A 250 21.42 12.71 3.36
CA GLN A 250 20.99 13.23 4.65
C GLN A 250 21.72 12.54 5.80
N GLY A 251 22.52 13.29 6.56
CA GLY A 251 23.35 12.71 7.63
C GLY A 251 24.21 11.53 7.12
N PRO A 252 24.09 10.32 7.72
CA PRO A 252 24.82 9.13 7.28
C PRO A 252 24.25 8.49 5.99
N ASP A 253 23.03 8.85 5.59
CA ASP A 253 22.33 8.24 4.46
C ASP A 253 22.77 8.90 3.15
N VAL A 254 23.54 8.17 2.33
CA VAL A 254 24.12 8.67 1.08
C VAL A 254 23.44 8.03 -0.12
N GLY A 255 22.92 8.85 -1.03
CA GLY A 255 22.25 8.38 -2.24
C GLY A 255 21.25 9.39 -2.79
N THR A 256 20.98 9.31 -4.10
CA THR A 256 19.99 10.17 -4.78
C THR A 256 18.59 10.02 -4.20
N GLN A 257 18.28 8.86 -3.62
CA GLN A 257 17.03 8.59 -2.93
C GLN A 257 16.84 9.41 -1.65
N TYR A 258 17.92 9.88 -1.02
CA TYR A 258 17.86 10.68 0.21
C TYR A 258 17.97 12.19 -0.06
N ARG A 259 17.82 12.62 -1.32
CA ARG A 259 17.90 14.04 -1.69
C ARG A 259 16.78 14.86 -1.07
N SER A 260 17.05 16.14 -0.85
CA SER A 260 16.03 17.13 -0.50
C SER A 260 15.19 17.49 -1.74
N ALA A 261 13.87 17.33 -1.68
CA ALA A 261 12.96 17.73 -2.74
C ALA A 261 11.56 18.07 -2.23
N ILE A 262 10.90 19.00 -2.91
CA ILE A 262 9.50 19.40 -2.72
C ILE A 262 8.77 19.11 -4.02
N PHE A 263 7.71 18.30 -3.94
CA PHE A 263 6.89 17.87 -5.05
C PHE A 263 5.53 18.59 -4.97
N TYR A 264 5.37 19.67 -5.73
CA TYR A 264 4.18 20.54 -5.62
C TYR A 264 2.96 19.97 -6.36
N HIS A 265 1.78 20.11 -5.76
CA HIS A 265 0.50 19.66 -6.31
C HIS A 265 -0.32 20.79 -6.95
N SER A 266 0.10 22.04 -6.78
CA SER A 266 -0.53 23.22 -7.39
C SER A 266 0.49 24.34 -7.66
N GLU A 267 0.09 25.33 -8.46
CA GLU A 267 0.92 26.52 -8.70
C GLU A 267 1.11 27.37 -7.44
N GLU A 268 0.12 27.38 -6.54
CA GLU A 268 0.22 28.04 -5.24
C GLU A 268 1.30 27.38 -4.39
N GLN A 269 1.33 26.04 -4.33
CA GLN A 269 2.37 25.30 -3.64
C GLN A 269 3.75 25.52 -4.27
N ARG A 270 3.85 25.59 -5.60
CA ARG A 270 5.12 25.90 -6.29
C ARG A 270 5.66 27.26 -5.84
N LYS A 271 4.84 28.31 -5.91
CA LYS A 271 5.23 29.67 -5.52
C LYS A 271 5.60 29.77 -4.04
N ALA A 272 4.83 29.12 -3.16
CA ALA A 272 5.11 29.09 -1.73
C ALA A 272 6.43 28.36 -1.43
N ALA A 273 6.68 27.22 -2.10
CA ALA A 273 7.92 26.46 -1.96
C ALA A 273 9.13 27.27 -2.44
N GLU A 274 9.06 27.89 -3.62
CA GLU A 274 10.11 28.74 -4.20
C GLU A 274 10.45 29.90 -3.26
N LYS A 275 9.43 30.63 -2.79
CA LYS A 275 9.60 31.70 -1.81
C LYS A 275 10.24 31.19 -0.51
N SER A 276 9.75 30.07 0.03
CA SER A 276 10.28 29.51 1.28
C SER A 276 11.77 29.10 1.17
N LYS A 277 12.19 28.64 -0.02
CA LYS A 277 13.59 28.31 -0.30
C LYS A 277 14.46 29.57 -0.34
N GLU A 278 13.97 30.65 -0.97
CA GLU A 278 14.66 31.95 -0.98
C GLU A 278 14.78 32.53 0.44
N ASP A 279 13.72 32.44 1.24
CA ASP A 279 13.71 32.90 2.62
C ASP A 279 14.68 32.07 3.48
N PHE A 280 14.72 30.74 3.29
CA PHE A 280 15.70 29.87 3.92
C PHE A 280 17.15 30.26 3.56
N ASP A 281 17.46 30.43 2.27
CA ASP A 281 18.81 30.83 1.82
C ASP A 281 19.20 32.21 2.38
N ARG A 282 18.24 33.12 2.52
CA ARG A 282 18.45 34.46 3.09
C ARG A 282 18.64 34.46 4.60
N SER A 283 18.09 33.47 5.31
CA SER A 283 18.22 33.35 6.77
C SER A 283 19.68 33.24 7.22
N GLY A 284 20.58 32.73 6.36
CA GLY A 284 21.99 32.55 6.66
C GLY A 284 22.27 31.50 7.73
N VAL A 285 21.27 30.68 8.10
CA VAL A 285 21.44 29.59 9.08
C VAL A 285 22.48 28.57 8.59
N TYR A 286 22.61 28.40 7.27
CA TYR A 286 23.66 27.63 6.63
C TYR A 286 24.52 28.50 5.73
N VAL A 287 25.81 28.18 5.67
CA VAL A 287 26.77 28.83 4.76
C VAL A 287 26.47 28.47 3.30
N ASN A 288 26.06 27.23 3.06
CA ASN A 288 25.72 26.72 1.73
C ASN A 288 24.23 26.94 1.44
N LYS A 289 23.91 27.18 0.17
CA LYS A 289 22.52 27.30 -0.29
C LYS A 289 21.80 25.95 -0.31
N ALA A 290 20.48 25.98 -0.23
CA ALA A 290 19.63 24.81 -0.34
C ALA A 290 19.75 24.14 -1.72
N THR A 291 20.08 22.86 -1.71
CA THR A 291 20.10 21.97 -2.89
C THR A 291 18.71 21.40 -3.22
N THR A 292 17.70 21.72 -2.40
CA THR A 292 16.32 21.27 -2.54
C THR A 292 15.77 21.49 -3.95
N GLN A 293 15.30 20.39 -4.56
CA GLN A 293 14.60 20.42 -5.84
C GLN A 293 13.15 20.84 -5.61
N ILE A 294 12.60 21.72 -6.46
CA ILE A 294 11.18 22.08 -6.45
C ILE A 294 10.63 21.70 -7.82
N VAL A 295 9.85 20.63 -7.86
CA VAL A 295 9.43 19.98 -9.10
C VAL A 295 7.94 19.58 -9.00
N PRO A 296 7.22 19.44 -10.12
CA PRO A 296 5.83 19.02 -10.06
C PRO A 296 5.73 17.61 -9.45
N ALA A 297 4.68 17.37 -8.65
CA ALA A 297 4.37 16.05 -8.18
C ALA A 297 4.12 15.10 -9.37
N SER A 298 4.74 13.93 -9.30
CA SER A 298 4.52 12.83 -10.25
C SER A 298 3.86 11.65 -9.53
N THR A 299 3.77 10.50 -10.20
CA THR A 299 3.23 9.28 -9.57
C THR A 299 3.95 9.01 -8.25
N PHE A 300 3.17 8.86 -7.19
CA PHE A 300 3.64 8.49 -5.87
C PHE A 300 3.39 7.00 -5.66
N TYR A 301 4.45 6.23 -5.44
CA TYR A 301 4.37 4.80 -5.15
C TYR A 301 4.50 4.62 -3.65
N ALA A 302 3.43 4.20 -2.97
CA ALA A 302 3.50 3.90 -1.55
C ALA A 302 4.55 2.82 -1.29
N ALA A 303 5.41 3.06 -0.31
CA ALA A 303 6.39 2.06 0.12
C ALA A 303 5.68 0.92 0.85
N GLU A 304 6.38 -0.21 0.98
CA GLU A 304 5.90 -1.41 1.64
C GLU A 304 5.39 -1.11 3.06
N GLU A 305 4.38 -1.85 3.52
CA GLU A 305 3.69 -1.58 4.79
C GLU A 305 4.63 -1.55 6.00
N TYR A 306 5.73 -2.31 5.97
CA TYR A 306 6.71 -2.30 7.07
C TYR A 306 7.47 -0.96 7.17
N HIS A 307 7.50 -0.14 6.11
CA HIS A 307 8.04 1.21 6.15
C HIS A 307 7.04 2.24 6.68
N GLN A 308 5.74 1.99 6.53
CA GLN A 308 4.69 2.87 7.04
C GLN A 308 4.72 2.89 8.57
N ASP A 309 4.70 4.08 9.17
CA ASP A 309 4.65 4.27 10.62
C ASP A 309 5.74 3.52 11.39
N TYR A 310 6.92 3.38 10.77
CA TYR A 310 8.00 2.52 11.29
C TYR A 310 8.38 2.84 12.74
N PHE A 311 8.56 4.11 13.10
CA PHE A 311 8.93 4.49 14.47
C PHE A 311 7.84 4.22 15.50
N GLU A 312 6.56 4.38 15.13
CA GLU A 312 5.45 4.02 16.01
C GLU A 312 5.40 2.52 16.23
N LYS A 313 5.55 1.73 15.16
CA LYS A 313 5.57 0.26 15.22
C LYS A 313 6.74 -0.28 16.04
N GLN A 314 7.89 0.39 16.05
CA GLN A 314 9.10 -0.03 16.77
C GLN A 314 9.21 0.53 18.20
N GLY A 315 8.30 1.42 18.63
CA GLY A 315 8.37 2.06 19.95
C GLY A 315 9.64 2.89 20.18
N ARG A 316 10.28 3.37 19.11
CA ARG A 316 11.52 4.16 19.16
C ARG A 316 11.24 5.61 18.74
N GLY A 317 11.88 6.58 19.41
CA GLY A 317 11.82 8.00 19.04
C GLY A 317 12.51 8.29 17.70
N ALA A 318 12.08 9.38 17.04
CA ALA A 318 12.51 9.76 15.70
C ALA A 318 14.04 9.95 15.56
N CYS A 319 14.60 9.57 14.42
CA CYS A 319 16.01 9.79 14.07
C CYS A 319 16.37 11.26 13.76
N HIS A 320 15.40 12.17 13.68
CA HIS A 320 15.60 13.57 13.29
C HIS A 320 15.40 14.49 14.49
N GLY A 321 16.41 15.32 14.79
CA GLY A 321 16.30 16.42 15.75
C GLY A 321 15.84 17.69 15.04
N LEU A 322 14.78 18.34 15.55
CA LEU A 322 14.31 19.62 15.02
C LEU A 322 15.35 20.71 15.24
N ARG A 323 15.80 21.35 14.15
CA ARG A 323 16.73 22.49 14.21
C ARG A 323 15.95 23.79 14.42
N ARG A 324 16.58 24.76 15.09
CA ARG A 324 16.10 26.14 15.11
C ARG A 324 16.55 26.79 13.81
N ILE A 325 15.59 27.33 13.06
CA ILE A 325 15.79 28.10 11.83
C ILE A 325 15.06 29.42 12.04
#